data_AF-A0A257GWF7-F1
#
_entry.id   AF-A0A257GWF7-F1
#
_cell.length_a   1.000
_cell.length_b   1.000
_cell.length_c   1.000
_cell.angle_alpha   90.00
_cell.angle_beta   90.00
_cell.angle_gamma   90.00
#
_symmetry.space_group_name_H-M   'P 1'
#
loop_
_entity.id
_entity.type
_entity.pdbx_description
1 polymer ?
#
loop_
_entity_poly.entity_id
_entity_poly.type
_entity_poly.pdbx_seq_one_letter_code
_entity_poly.pdbx_strand_id
1 'polypeptide(L)'
;KAKLPHQVLNAKQHAREADIVAQAGRLKMITIATNMAGRGTDIVLGGSPEKAIGAVEADESLNEASRAAKIAEIRAQWLNEHEQVKALGGLRIIATERHESRRIDNQLRGRSGRQGDPGSSRFYLSLDDALMRIFAGDRVKSIMDRLKMPDGEAIEAGIVTRSIESAQRKVEARNFDMRKQLLEYDDVSNDQRKVIYQQRNAILDATDLNAQIESLREGCFQDLVRQFVPAESVEEQWDVKGLQQVLQDEWQLDIDVVKLVQNASAISDHELLDYVVSAAHTHFKAKLDLVGADSFMQFERMVLLQSIDSHWRDHLSALDYLRQGIHLRGYAQKQPKQEYKREAFELFGQLLDSVKNDVTKILMTVRIQSPEQLVQAADDIETRAENIANVTYSAPTETGEVETTVAAHGSTGASSGIDFSRTGRNDACPCGSGKKFKHCHGKLA
;
A
#
# COMPACT_ATOMS: atom_id res chain seq x y z
N LYS A 1 10.24 15.39 44.06
CA LYS A 1 10.74 14.42 43.05
C LYS A 1 11.91 13.65 43.65
N ALA A 2 11.92 12.32 43.57
CA ALA A 2 12.84 11.43 44.30
C ALA A 2 14.32 11.44 43.83
N LYS A 3 14.69 12.28 42.84
CA LYS A 3 16.07 12.46 42.31
C LYS A 3 16.81 11.14 41.97
N LEU A 4 16.09 10.18 41.38
CA LEU A 4 16.67 8.92 40.92
C LEU A 4 17.21 9.09 39.48
N PRO A 5 18.47 8.71 39.20
CA PRO A 5 19.02 8.75 37.85
C PRO A 5 18.27 7.75 36.97
N HIS A 6 17.83 8.18 35.78
CA HIS A 6 17.08 7.36 34.84
C HIS A 6 17.39 7.75 33.40
N GLN A 7 17.15 6.81 32.49
CA GLN A 7 17.30 7.01 31.05
C GLN A 7 15.95 6.81 30.37
N VAL A 8 15.61 7.66 29.40
CA VAL A 8 14.33 7.62 28.69
C VAL A 8 14.55 7.16 27.25
N LEU A 9 13.76 6.21 26.79
CA LEU A 9 13.73 5.69 25.43
C LEU A 9 12.44 6.14 24.75
N ASN A 10 12.54 6.75 23.57
CA ASN A 10 11.42 7.39 22.86
C ASN A 10 11.22 6.88 21.42
N ALA A 11 11.88 5.79 21.03
CA ALA A 11 11.87 5.18 19.71
C ALA A 11 12.38 6.06 18.56
N LYS A 12 13.08 7.18 18.84
CA LYS A 12 13.61 8.08 17.78
C LYS A 12 15.04 7.76 17.36
N GLN A 13 15.84 7.15 18.25
CA GLN A 13 17.27 6.91 18.02
C GLN A 13 17.64 5.44 18.25
N HIS A 14 17.25 4.56 17.33
CA HIS A 14 17.35 3.11 17.52
C HIS A 14 18.75 2.61 17.94
N ALA A 15 19.84 3.14 17.36
CA ALA A 15 21.21 2.75 17.72
C ALA A 15 21.58 3.15 19.15
N ARG A 16 21.29 4.39 19.56
CA ARG A 16 21.58 4.86 20.92
C ARG A 16 20.70 4.18 21.97
N GLU A 17 19.46 3.88 21.61
CA GLU A 17 18.53 3.18 22.48
C GLU A 17 18.95 1.73 22.72
N ALA A 18 19.44 1.04 21.68
CA ALA A 18 20.00 -0.30 21.85
C ALA A 18 21.14 -0.32 22.87
N ASP A 19 22.00 0.71 22.85
CA ASP A 19 23.13 0.83 23.77
C ASP A 19 22.70 1.04 25.21
N ILE A 20 21.66 1.86 25.40
CA ILE A 20 21.02 2.06 26.71
C ILE A 20 20.40 0.75 27.21
N VAL A 21 19.67 0.04 26.35
CA VAL A 21 18.97 -1.21 26.73
C VAL A 21 19.98 -2.31 27.08
N ALA A 22 21.08 -2.43 26.33
CA ALA A 22 22.14 -3.39 26.60
C ALA A 22 22.79 -3.19 27.99
N GLN A 23 22.76 -1.97 28.52
CA GLN A 23 23.29 -1.63 29.84
C GLN A 23 22.20 -1.53 30.93
N ALA A 24 20.92 -1.73 30.58
CA ALA A 24 19.81 -1.56 31.51
C ALA A 24 19.77 -2.61 32.64
N GLY A 25 20.45 -3.74 32.48
CA GLY A 25 20.52 -4.80 33.49
C GLY A 25 21.57 -4.60 34.57
N ARG A 26 22.30 -3.47 34.58
CA ARG A 26 23.30 -3.15 35.62
C ARG A 26 22.65 -2.71 36.94
N LEU A 27 23.44 -2.77 38.01
CA LEU A 27 23.02 -2.33 39.34
C LEU A 27 22.59 -0.86 39.34
N LYS A 28 21.47 -0.58 40.03
CA LYS A 28 20.90 0.78 40.23
C LYS A 28 20.45 1.49 38.94
N MET A 29 20.36 0.77 37.81
CA MET A 29 19.88 1.35 36.56
C MET A 29 18.34 1.43 36.53
N ILE A 30 17.84 2.56 36.05
CA ILE A 30 16.41 2.78 35.80
C ILE A 30 16.25 3.24 34.36
N THR A 31 15.52 2.46 33.58
CA THR A 31 15.24 2.76 32.17
C THR A 31 13.74 2.88 31.98
N ILE A 32 13.30 4.03 31.47
CA ILE A 32 11.90 4.34 31.17
C ILE A 32 11.74 4.19 29.67
N ALA A 33 10.96 3.20 29.24
CA ALA A 33 10.64 3.00 27.83
C ALA A 33 9.22 3.51 27.56
N THR A 34 9.06 4.38 26.57
CA THR A 34 7.73 4.71 26.05
C THR A 34 7.30 3.63 25.06
N ASN A 35 6.09 3.08 25.24
CA ASN A 35 5.53 2.00 24.43
C ASN A 35 6.47 0.78 24.34
N MET A 36 7.04 0.53 23.16
CA MET A 36 7.92 -0.60 22.85
C MET A 36 9.32 -0.13 22.42
N ALA A 37 9.77 1.06 22.82
CA ALA A 37 11.14 1.50 22.56
C ALA A 37 12.17 0.49 23.11
N GLY A 38 13.27 0.29 22.39
CA GLY A 38 14.26 -0.74 22.75
C GLY A 38 13.81 -2.19 22.54
N ARG A 39 12.85 -2.45 21.65
CA ARG A 39 12.45 -3.82 21.25
C ARG A 39 13.52 -4.46 20.37
N GLY A 40 13.77 -5.75 20.56
CA GLY A 40 14.77 -6.52 19.81
C GLY A 40 16.17 -6.55 20.43
N THR A 41 16.43 -5.75 21.47
CA THR A 41 17.68 -5.82 22.24
C THR A 41 17.47 -6.55 23.56
N ASP A 42 18.35 -7.49 23.85
CA ASP A 42 18.34 -8.29 25.06
C ASP A 42 18.91 -7.50 26.24
N ILE A 43 18.27 -7.64 27.41
CA ILE A 43 18.75 -7.04 28.65
C ILE A 43 19.54 -8.10 29.41
N VAL A 44 20.87 -7.99 29.39
CA VAL A 44 21.77 -8.87 30.13
C VAL A 44 21.89 -8.36 31.56
N LEU A 45 21.61 -9.21 32.55
CA LEU A 45 21.83 -8.86 33.96
C LEU A 45 23.33 -8.61 34.18
N GLY A 46 23.68 -7.50 34.83
CA GLY A 46 25.08 -7.03 34.93
C GLY A 46 25.57 -6.21 33.72
N GLY A 47 24.73 -5.99 32.69
CA GLY A 47 25.06 -5.24 31.47
C GLY A 47 25.83 -6.06 30.44
N SER A 48 25.65 -5.82 29.13
CA SER A 48 26.41 -6.57 28.12
C SER A 48 27.89 -6.17 28.11
N PRO A 49 28.84 -7.12 28.26
CA PRO A 49 30.27 -6.84 28.17
C PRO A 49 30.77 -6.77 26.71
N GLU A 50 29.97 -7.20 25.73
CA GLU A 50 30.39 -7.40 24.34
C GLU A 50 30.94 -6.14 23.69
N LYS A 51 30.29 -4.99 23.89
CA LYS A 51 30.79 -3.70 23.36
C LYS A 51 32.11 -3.28 24.00
N ALA A 52 32.26 -3.50 25.31
CA ALA A 52 33.49 -3.16 26.02
C ALA A 52 34.64 -4.07 25.58
N ILE A 53 34.36 -5.36 25.37
CA ILE A 53 35.32 -6.33 24.83
C ILE A 53 35.71 -5.95 23.39
N GLY A 54 34.73 -5.66 22.52
CA GLY A 54 34.99 -5.25 21.14
C GLY A 54 35.81 -3.97 21.03
N ALA A 55 35.61 -3.00 21.93
CA ALA A 55 36.45 -1.79 22.00
C ALA A 55 37.91 -2.10 22.39
N VAL A 56 38.14 -3.09 23.24
CA VAL A 56 39.48 -3.57 23.62
C VAL A 56 40.13 -4.40 22.52
N GLU A 57 39.33 -5.14 21.74
CA GLU A 57 39.80 -5.89 20.58
C GLU A 57 40.19 -4.99 19.40
N ALA A 58 39.44 -3.91 19.18
CA ALA A 58 39.70 -2.91 18.14
C ALA A 58 40.87 -1.95 18.46
N ASP A 59 41.41 -1.99 19.68
CA ASP A 59 42.54 -1.17 20.08
C ASP A 59 43.87 -1.80 19.60
N GLU A 60 44.44 -1.21 18.54
CA GLU A 60 45.72 -1.62 17.93
C GLU A 60 46.94 -1.25 18.79
N SER A 61 46.78 -0.42 19.82
CA SER A 61 47.89 0.00 20.71
C SER A 61 48.25 -1.06 21.77
N LEU A 62 47.42 -2.09 21.92
CA LEU A 62 47.57 -3.12 22.95
C LEU A 62 48.20 -4.39 22.37
N ASN A 63 49.26 -4.86 23.01
CA ASN A 63 49.83 -6.18 22.73
C ASN A 63 48.83 -7.30 23.10
N GLU A 64 48.92 -8.43 22.42
CA GLU A 64 47.98 -9.56 22.56
C GLU A 64 47.80 -10.06 24.01
N ALA A 65 48.88 -10.12 24.78
CA ALA A 65 48.84 -10.48 26.21
C ALA A 65 48.10 -9.44 27.07
N SER A 66 48.23 -8.15 26.75
CA SER A 66 47.55 -7.05 27.47
C SER A 66 46.06 -6.98 27.11
N ARG A 67 45.72 -7.27 25.86
CA ARG A 67 44.33 -7.38 25.38
C ARG A 67 43.60 -8.51 26.11
N ALA A 68 44.20 -9.70 26.17
CA ALA A 68 43.64 -10.85 26.88
C ALA A 68 43.42 -10.57 28.38
N ALA A 69 44.37 -9.91 29.05
CA ALA A 69 44.25 -9.54 30.46
C ALA A 69 43.07 -8.58 30.72
N LYS A 70 42.90 -7.54 29.90
CA LYS A 70 41.78 -6.60 30.02
C LYS A 70 40.42 -7.25 29.74
N ILE A 71 40.34 -8.15 28.76
CA ILE A 71 39.10 -8.89 28.48
C ILE A 71 38.73 -9.80 29.66
N ALA A 72 39.71 -10.45 30.28
CA ALA A 72 39.50 -11.27 31.47
C ALA A 72 39.01 -10.43 32.66
N GLU A 73 39.58 -9.24 32.86
CA GLU A 73 39.14 -8.29 33.89
C GLU A 73 37.68 -7.85 33.69
N ILE A 74 37.31 -7.45 32.46
CA ILE A 74 35.94 -7.03 32.12
C ILE A 74 34.96 -8.18 32.37
N ARG A 75 35.31 -9.42 31.99
CA ARG A 75 34.46 -10.60 32.23
C ARG A 75 34.32 -10.91 33.71
N ALA A 76 35.38 -10.76 34.50
CA ALA A 76 35.34 -10.97 35.95
C ALA A 76 34.47 -9.91 36.66
N GLN A 77 34.59 -8.64 36.25
CA GLN A 77 33.74 -7.57 36.75
C GLN A 77 32.28 -7.82 36.40
N TRP A 78 32.00 -8.19 35.13
CA TRP A 78 30.66 -8.52 34.68
C TRP A 78 30.05 -9.67 35.49
N LEU A 79 30.80 -10.76 35.71
CA LEU A 79 30.31 -11.91 36.47
C LEU A 79 29.94 -11.52 37.91
N ASN A 80 30.75 -10.67 38.55
CA ASN A 80 30.45 -10.16 39.89
C ASN A 80 29.17 -9.29 39.90
N GLU A 81 29.04 -8.34 38.96
CA GLU A 81 27.82 -7.53 38.84
C GLU A 81 26.59 -8.40 38.52
N HIS A 82 26.74 -9.41 37.65
CA HIS A 82 25.69 -10.36 37.27
C HIS A 82 25.16 -11.14 38.48
N GLU A 83 26.05 -11.75 39.27
CA GLU A 83 25.68 -12.49 40.47
C GLU A 83 25.03 -11.60 41.53
N GLN A 84 25.52 -10.36 41.70
CA GLN A 84 24.89 -9.38 42.59
C GLN A 84 23.46 -9.04 42.14
N VAL A 85 23.24 -8.76 40.85
CA VAL A 85 21.92 -8.47 40.31
C VAL A 85 20.98 -9.68 40.46
N LYS A 86 21.48 -10.89 40.22
CA LYS A 86 20.73 -12.14 40.44
C LYS A 86 20.31 -12.31 41.90
N ALA A 87 21.23 -12.13 42.84
CA ALA A 87 20.96 -12.23 44.26
C ALA A 87 19.90 -11.21 44.75
N LEU A 88 19.82 -10.04 44.10
CA LEU A 88 18.80 -9.02 44.37
C LEU A 88 17.44 -9.29 43.73
N GLY A 89 17.25 -10.43 43.05
CA GLY A 89 15.99 -10.80 42.40
C GLY A 89 15.88 -10.41 40.93
N GLY A 90 16.99 -9.96 40.32
CA GLY A 90 17.11 -9.70 38.89
C GLY A 90 16.32 -8.50 38.37
N LEU A 91 15.91 -8.54 37.10
CA LEU A 91 15.24 -7.41 36.45
C LEU A 91 13.80 -7.25 36.93
N ARG A 92 13.45 -6.05 37.41
CA ARG A 92 12.08 -5.65 37.73
C ARG A 92 11.46 -4.87 36.59
N ILE A 93 10.38 -5.40 36.02
CA ILE A 93 9.54 -4.69 35.05
C ILE A 93 8.38 -4.00 35.78
N ILE A 94 8.23 -2.71 35.52
CA ILE A 94 7.11 -1.91 36.02
C ILE A 94 6.35 -1.39 34.81
N ALA A 95 5.11 -1.82 34.64
CA ALA A 95 4.20 -1.24 33.68
C ALA A 95 3.33 -0.22 34.40
N THR A 96 3.37 1.03 33.96
CA THR A 96 2.60 2.13 34.55
C THR A 96 1.12 2.03 34.23
N GLU A 97 0.80 1.44 33.08
CA GLU A 97 -0.55 1.23 32.56
C GLU A 97 -0.62 -0.16 31.90
N ARG A 98 -1.83 -0.59 31.53
CA ARG A 98 -2.04 -1.78 30.70
C ARG A 98 -2.42 -1.38 29.29
N HIS A 99 -1.81 -2.06 28.32
CA HIS A 99 -2.18 -1.87 26.93
C HIS A 99 -3.54 -2.52 26.65
N GLU A 100 -4.24 -2.02 25.63
CA GLU A 100 -5.44 -2.67 25.07
C GLU A 100 -5.19 -4.13 24.63
N SER A 101 -3.97 -4.45 24.18
CA SER A 101 -3.60 -5.80 23.78
C SER A 101 -2.74 -6.44 24.85
N ARG A 102 -3.20 -7.60 25.32
CA ARG A 102 -2.48 -8.42 26.28
C ARG A 102 -1.15 -8.92 25.72
N ARG A 103 -1.04 -9.06 24.39
CA ARG A 103 0.20 -9.47 23.74
C ARG A 103 1.34 -8.49 24.03
N ILE A 104 1.06 -7.18 24.03
CA ILE A 104 2.08 -6.14 24.26
C ILE A 104 2.49 -6.12 25.73
N ASP A 105 1.54 -6.25 26.65
CA ASP A 105 1.82 -6.42 28.08
C ASP A 105 2.72 -7.64 28.34
N ASN A 106 2.41 -8.78 27.69
CA ASN A 106 3.20 -10.00 27.81
C ASN A 106 4.62 -9.84 27.24
N GLN A 107 4.80 -9.05 26.17
CA GLN A 107 6.12 -8.73 25.63
C GLN A 107 6.95 -7.90 26.63
N LEU A 108 6.33 -6.89 27.25
CA LEU A 108 6.99 -6.09 28.29
C LEU A 108 7.40 -6.97 29.48
N ARG A 109 6.49 -7.83 29.96
CA ARG A 109 6.79 -8.80 31.01
C ARG A 109 7.92 -9.76 30.63
N GLY A 110 7.95 -10.25 29.40
CA GLY A 110 8.95 -11.17 28.87
C GLY A 110 10.35 -10.58 28.70
N ARG A 111 10.55 -9.30 29.05
CA ARG A 111 11.89 -8.70 29.17
C ARG A 111 12.62 -9.13 30.45
N SER A 112 11.89 -9.50 31.50
CA SER A 112 12.47 -10.12 32.72
C SER A 112 12.38 -11.64 32.66
N GLY A 113 13.24 -12.32 33.41
CA GLY A 113 13.18 -13.77 33.60
C GLY A 113 13.60 -14.60 32.37
N ARG A 114 14.48 -14.04 31.54
CA ARG A 114 14.98 -14.73 30.34
C ARG A 114 15.98 -15.81 30.71
N GLN A 115 15.99 -16.91 29.96
CA GLN A 115 16.91 -18.03 30.17
C GLN A 115 16.93 -18.59 31.61
N GLY A 116 15.83 -18.44 32.36
CA GLY A 116 15.75 -18.89 33.75
C GLY A 116 16.32 -17.92 34.79
N ASP A 117 16.74 -16.72 34.38
CA ASP A 117 17.19 -15.69 35.30
C ASP A 117 16.08 -15.27 36.28
N PRO A 118 16.43 -14.82 37.49
CA PRO A 118 15.45 -14.21 38.40
C PRO A 118 14.91 -12.91 37.80
N GLY A 119 13.63 -12.65 38.03
CA GLY A 119 12.99 -11.45 37.54
C GLY A 119 11.57 -11.35 38.06
N SER A 120 11.02 -10.14 38.04
CA SER A 120 9.64 -9.93 38.44
C SER A 120 8.98 -8.81 37.65
N SER A 121 7.66 -8.87 37.56
CA SER A 121 6.87 -7.86 36.85
C SER A 121 5.69 -7.40 37.70
N ARG A 122 5.34 -6.12 37.59
CA ARG A 122 4.14 -5.56 38.22
C ARG A 122 3.52 -4.54 37.28
N PHE A 123 2.22 -4.70 37.08
CA PHE A 123 1.40 -3.80 36.27
C PHE A 123 0.56 -2.95 37.21
N TYR A 124 0.60 -1.64 36.99
CA TYR A 124 -0.27 -0.66 37.63
C TYR A 124 -1.38 -0.27 36.66
N LEU A 125 -2.49 0.19 37.23
CA LEU A 125 -3.66 0.65 36.49
C LEU A 125 -4.39 1.66 37.38
N SER A 126 -4.77 2.79 36.80
CA SER A 126 -5.67 3.77 37.40
C SER A 126 -7.07 3.64 36.82
N LEU A 127 -8.07 4.10 37.57
CA LEU A 127 -9.44 4.21 37.07
C LEU A 127 -9.59 5.25 35.96
N ASP A 128 -8.68 6.22 35.90
CA ASP A 128 -8.69 7.28 34.89
C ASP A 128 -8.03 6.85 33.56
N ASP A 129 -7.37 5.69 33.53
CA ASP A 129 -6.67 5.17 32.36
C ASP A 129 -7.65 4.81 31.24
N ALA A 130 -7.18 4.91 29.98
CA ALA A 130 -8.00 4.67 28.79
C ALA A 130 -8.70 3.30 28.79
N LEU A 131 -7.99 2.24 29.19
CA LEU A 131 -8.55 0.89 29.29
C LEU A 131 -9.72 0.83 30.28
N MET A 132 -9.60 1.49 31.42
CA MET A 132 -10.68 1.57 32.40
C MET A 132 -11.80 2.46 31.89
N ARG A 133 -11.53 3.58 31.23
CA ARG A 133 -12.57 4.45 30.68
C ARG A 133 -13.47 3.76 29.65
N ILE A 134 -12.95 2.79 28.89
CA ILE A 134 -13.72 2.03 27.89
C ILE A 134 -14.63 0.96 28.55
N PHE A 135 -14.25 0.39 29.71
CA PHE A 135 -14.94 -0.78 30.30
C PHE A 135 -15.48 -0.60 31.72
N ALA A 136 -14.82 0.21 32.53
CA ALA A 136 -15.38 0.77 33.73
C ALA A 136 -16.36 1.87 33.32
N GLY A 137 -17.54 1.45 32.85
CA GLY A 137 -18.68 2.36 32.81
C GLY A 137 -18.96 2.94 34.20
N ASP A 138 -19.92 3.86 34.30
CA ASP A 138 -20.27 4.56 35.54
C ASP A 138 -20.55 3.63 36.73
N ARG A 139 -20.93 2.37 36.44
CA ARG A 139 -21.25 1.34 37.42
C ARG A 139 -20.04 0.82 38.22
N VAL A 140 -18.86 0.70 37.62
CA VAL A 140 -17.65 0.24 38.35
C VAL A 140 -17.10 1.39 39.19
N LYS A 141 -17.08 2.60 38.63
CA LYS A 141 -16.67 3.82 39.34
C LYS A 141 -17.56 4.09 40.56
N SER A 142 -18.89 4.04 40.40
CA SER A 142 -19.85 4.21 41.49
C SER A 142 -19.77 3.15 42.60
N ILE A 143 -19.39 1.91 42.29
CA ILE A 143 -19.16 0.88 43.31
C ILE A 143 -17.92 1.23 44.15
N MET A 144 -16.86 1.74 43.53
CA MET A 144 -15.62 2.11 44.21
C MET A 144 -15.78 3.39 45.03
N ASP A 145 -16.48 4.38 44.50
CA ASP A 145 -16.88 5.60 45.22
C ASP A 145 -17.71 5.25 46.46
N ARG A 146 -18.61 4.26 46.35
CA ARG A 146 -19.45 3.78 47.45
C ARG A 146 -18.66 3.01 48.52
N LEU A 147 -17.59 2.32 48.12
CA LEU A 147 -16.69 1.57 49.01
C LEU A 147 -15.75 2.48 49.81
N LYS A 148 -15.67 3.79 49.52
CA LYS A 148 -14.84 4.78 50.23
C LYS A 148 -13.43 4.27 50.54
N MET A 149 -12.78 3.67 49.55
CA MET A 149 -11.41 3.19 49.73
C MET A 149 -10.48 4.39 49.96
N PRO A 150 -9.58 4.33 50.96
CA PRO A 150 -8.67 5.44 51.25
C PRO A 150 -7.67 5.66 50.10
N ASP A 151 -7.43 6.93 49.77
CA ASP A 151 -6.47 7.32 48.74
C ASP A 151 -5.06 6.83 49.10
N GLY A 152 -4.47 6.02 48.23
CA GLY A 152 -3.09 5.53 48.37
C GLY A 152 -2.96 4.05 48.78
N GLU A 153 -4.05 3.34 49.07
CA GLU A 153 -4.01 1.88 49.27
C GLU A 153 -4.14 1.11 47.96
N ALA A 154 -3.27 0.11 47.75
CA ALA A 154 -3.30 -0.73 46.57
C ALA A 154 -4.43 -1.77 46.64
N ILE A 155 -5.26 -1.81 45.60
CA ILE A 155 -6.37 -2.77 45.51
C ILE A 155 -5.85 -4.07 44.91
N GLU A 156 -5.51 -5.03 45.76
CA GLU A 156 -5.09 -6.37 45.34
C GLU A 156 -6.26 -7.37 45.45
N ALA A 157 -7.18 -7.32 44.48
CA ALA A 157 -8.31 -8.25 44.42
C ALA A 157 -8.27 -9.11 43.15
N GLY A 158 -8.27 -10.44 43.30
CA GLY A 158 -8.26 -11.37 42.15
C GLY A 158 -9.48 -11.23 41.22
N ILE A 159 -10.59 -10.66 41.71
CA ILE A 159 -11.78 -10.34 40.90
C ILE A 159 -11.50 -9.17 39.94
N VAL A 160 -10.75 -8.16 40.39
CA VAL A 160 -10.38 -6.99 39.59
C VAL A 160 -9.44 -7.41 38.45
N THR A 161 -8.43 -8.24 38.75
CA THR A 161 -7.53 -8.79 37.73
C THR A 161 -8.26 -9.57 36.65
N ARG A 162 -9.22 -10.43 37.00
CA ARG A 162 -10.05 -11.18 36.02
C ARG A 162 -10.95 -10.27 35.18
N SER A 163 -11.47 -9.20 35.78
CA SER A 163 -12.32 -8.22 35.10
C SER A 163 -11.52 -7.43 34.07
N ILE A 164 -10.31 -7.01 34.41
CA ILE A 164 -9.38 -6.35 33.48
C ILE A 164 -8.98 -7.29 32.32
N GLU A 165 -8.68 -8.55 32.61
CA GLU A 165 -8.37 -9.53 31.56
C GLU A 165 -9.56 -9.72 30.59
N SER A 166 -10.78 -9.78 31.13
CA SER A 166 -12.00 -9.88 30.32
C SER A 166 -12.23 -8.63 29.45
N ALA A 167 -11.92 -7.45 29.98
CA ALA A 167 -11.96 -6.19 29.24
C ALA A 167 -10.96 -6.19 28.08
N GLN A 168 -9.69 -6.55 28.33
CA GLN A 168 -8.66 -6.66 27.27
C GLN A 168 -9.09 -7.63 26.16
N ARG A 169 -9.63 -8.81 26.51
CA ARG A 169 -10.15 -9.77 25.51
C ARG A 169 -11.27 -9.18 24.65
N LYS A 170 -12.15 -8.36 25.22
CA LYS A 170 -13.23 -7.68 24.46
C LYS A 170 -12.68 -6.61 23.52
N VAL A 171 -11.65 -5.85 23.92
CA VAL A 171 -10.97 -4.90 23.02
C VAL A 171 -10.32 -5.63 21.86
N GLU A 172 -9.59 -6.71 22.17
CA GLU A 172 -8.93 -7.52 21.15
C GLU A 172 -9.94 -8.10 20.16
N ALA A 173 -11.08 -8.61 20.64
CA ALA A 173 -12.17 -9.08 19.77
C ALA A 173 -12.75 -7.96 18.90
N ARG A 174 -13.02 -6.77 19.48
CA ARG A 174 -13.51 -5.61 18.72
C ARG A 174 -12.52 -5.18 17.64
N ASN A 175 -11.24 -5.06 17.97
CA ASN A 175 -10.18 -4.70 17.01
C ASN A 175 -10.00 -5.77 15.93
N PHE A 176 -10.14 -7.04 16.31
CA PHE A 176 -10.14 -8.16 15.37
C PHE A 176 -11.32 -8.08 14.40
N ASP A 177 -12.53 -7.81 14.88
CA ASP A 177 -13.74 -7.70 14.05
C ASP A 177 -13.62 -6.51 13.07
N MET A 178 -13.16 -5.34 13.54
CA MET A 178 -12.90 -4.19 12.67
C MET A 178 -11.87 -4.54 11.59
N ARG A 179 -10.76 -5.19 11.96
CA ARG A 179 -9.72 -5.59 11.01
C ARG A 179 -10.21 -6.66 10.04
N LYS A 180 -11.03 -7.59 10.49
CA LYS A 180 -11.66 -8.60 9.64
C LYS A 180 -12.55 -7.94 8.59
N GLN A 181 -13.35 -6.94 8.97
CA GLN A 181 -14.14 -6.18 8.00
C GLN A 181 -13.26 -5.49 6.97
N LEU A 182 -12.18 -4.80 7.40
CA LEU A 182 -11.25 -4.16 6.47
C LEU A 182 -10.61 -5.18 5.50
N LEU A 183 -10.14 -6.31 6.03
CA LEU A 183 -9.56 -7.40 5.23
C LEU A 183 -10.54 -7.93 4.19
N GLU A 184 -11.81 -8.05 4.52
CA GLU A 184 -12.83 -8.54 3.59
C GLU A 184 -13.06 -7.59 2.39
N TYR A 185 -12.87 -6.28 2.55
CA TYR A 185 -12.88 -5.33 1.43
C TYR A 185 -11.59 -5.43 0.62
N ASP A 186 -10.46 -5.55 1.30
CA ASP A 186 -9.14 -5.67 0.67
C ASP A 186 -9.01 -6.98 -0.11
N ASP A 187 -9.65 -8.07 0.35
CA ASP A 187 -9.67 -9.37 -0.34
C ASP A 187 -10.28 -9.28 -1.74
N VAL A 188 -11.34 -8.47 -1.92
CA VAL A 188 -11.97 -8.25 -3.24
C VAL A 188 -10.99 -7.58 -4.20
N SER A 189 -10.32 -6.50 -3.74
CA SER A 189 -9.31 -5.81 -4.55
C SER A 189 -8.10 -6.71 -4.84
N ASN A 190 -7.67 -7.49 -3.85
CA ASN A 190 -6.56 -8.43 -3.98
C ASN A 190 -6.84 -9.55 -4.99
N ASP A 191 -8.05 -10.11 -5.01
CA ASP A 191 -8.42 -11.13 -5.98
C ASP A 191 -8.46 -10.57 -7.40
N GLN A 192 -9.00 -9.36 -7.60
CA GLN A 192 -8.95 -8.67 -8.88
C GLN A 192 -7.51 -8.36 -9.30
N ARG A 193 -6.68 -7.88 -8.37
CA ARG A 193 -5.26 -7.59 -8.61
C ARG A 193 -4.50 -8.83 -9.07
N LYS A 194 -4.74 -9.99 -8.46
CA LYS A 194 -4.12 -11.26 -8.89
C LYS A 194 -4.45 -11.58 -10.34
N VAL A 195 -5.71 -11.42 -10.76
CA VAL A 195 -6.15 -11.67 -12.14
C VAL A 195 -5.45 -10.71 -13.11
N ILE A 196 -5.45 -9.41 -12.81
CA ILE A 196 -4.80 -8.40 -13.65
C ILE A 196 -3.30 -8.66 -13.74
N TYR A 197 -2.63 -8.97 -12.63
CA TYR A 197 -1.18 -9.23 -12.64
C TYR A 197 -0.84 -10.54 -13.34
N GLN A 198 -1.69 -11.56 -13.23
CA GLN A 198 -1.52 -12.79 -13.99
C GLN A 198 -1.64 -12.54 -15.49
N GLN A 199 -2.64 -11.77 -15.93
CA GLN A 199 -2.77 -11.39 -17.34
C GLN A 199 -1.60 -10.53 -17.80
N ARG A 200 -1.20 -9.53 -17.01
CA ARG A 200 -0.06 -8.64 -17.30
C ARG A 200 1.25 -9.42 -17.47
N ASN A 201 1.54 -10.34 -16.57
CA ASN A 201 2.72 -11.19 -16.65
C ASN A 201 2.65 -12.14 -17.85
N ALA A 202 1.47 -12.71 -18.14
CA ALA A 202 1.29 -13.54 -19.32
C ALA A 202 1.58 -12.76 -20.62
N ILE A 203 1.20 -11.48 -20.71
CA ILE A 203 1.50 -10.62 -21.85
C ILE A 203 3.00 -10.31 -21.94
N LEU A 204 3.67 -10.08 -20.80
CA LEU A 204 5.12 -9.85 -20.74
C LEU A 204 5.93 -11.08 -21.16
N ASP A 205 5.49 -12.27 -20.77
CA ASP A 205 6.21 -13.53 -21.02
C ASP A 205 5.81 -14.18 -22.37
N ALA A 206 4.70 -13.75 -22.97
CA ALA A 206 4.23 -14.29 -24.23
C ALA A 206 5.23 -14.09 -25.37
N THR A 207 5.40 -15.12 -26.19
CA THR A 207 6.16 -15.04 -27.45
C THR A 207 5.30 -14.54 -28.61
N ASP A 208 3.98 -14.74 -28.52
CA ASP A 208 2.99 -14.34 -29.53
C ASP A 208 1.71 -13.86 -28.83
N LEU A 209 1.09 -12.81 -29.37
CA LEU A 209 -0.13 -12.18 -28.87
C LEU A 209 -1.28 -12.23 -29.89
N ASN A 210 -1.05 -12.80 -31.09
CA ASN A 210 -2.03 -12.79 -32.19
C ASN A 210 -3.40 -13.33 -31.80
N ALA A 211 -3.46 -14.52 -31.17
CA ALA A 211 -4.73 -15.12 -30.76
C ALA A 211 -5.48 -14.29 -29.71
N GLN A 212 -4.75 -13.61 -28.81
CA GLN A 212 -5.35 -12.75 -27.81
C GLN A 212 -5.90 -11.46 -28.45
N ILE A 213 -5.13 -10.81 -29.32
CA ILE A 213 -5.56 -9.61 -30.06
C ILE A 213 -6.73 -9.93 -31.00
N GLU A 214 -6.71 -11.08 -31.66
CA GLU A 214 -7.81 -11.57 -32.48
C GLU A 214 -9.09 -11.72 -31.66
N SER A 215 -9.04 -12.41 -30.52
CA SER A 215 -10.21 -12.55 -29.63
C SER A 215 -10.73 -11.22 -29.11
N LEU A 216 -9.85 -10.27 -28.75
CA LEU A 216 -10.26 -8.92 -28.34
C LEU A 216 -10.97 -8.18 -29.48
N ARG A 217 -10.42 -8.27 -30.70
CA ARG A 217 -10.97 -7.65 -31.89
C ARG A 217 -12.33 -8.25 -32.25
N GLU A 218 -12.45 -9.58 -32.29
CA GLU A 218 -13.71 -10.27 -32.54
C GLU A 218 -14.78 -9.83 -31.53
N GLY A 219 -14.47 -9.86 -30.23
CA GLY A 219 -15.40 -9.42 -29.19
C GLY A 219 -15.81 -7.95 -29.34
N CYS A 220 -14.87 -7.06 -29.66
CA CYS A 220 -15.15 -5.65 -29.88
C CYS A 220 -16.08 -5.40 -31.08
N PHE A 221 -15.80 -6.03 -32.23
CA PHE A 221 -16.64 -5.87 -33.42
C PHE A 221 -17.98 -6.60 -33.27
N GLN A 222 -18.03 -7.69 -32.52
CA GLN A 222 -19.28 -8.33 -32.14
C GLN A 222 -20.17 -7.38 -31.33
N ASP A 223 -19.65 -6.79 -30.25
CA ASP A 223 -20.42 -5.85 -29.42
C ASP A 223 -20.86 -4.63 -30.25
N LEU A 224 -19.99 -4.12 -31.12
CA LEU A 224 -20.31 -3.02 -32.04
C LEU A 224 -21.46 -3.39 -32.97
N VAL A 225 -21.40 -4.53 -33.66
CA VAL A 225 -22.48 -4.96 -34.57
C VAL A 225 -23.77 -5.16 -33.79
N ARG A 226 -23.73 -5.77 -32.61
CA ARG A 226 -24.92 -6.02 -31.78
C ARG A 226 -25.61 -4.75 -31.28
N GLN A 227 -24.89 -3.63 -31.21
CA GLN A 227 -25.48 -2.32 -30.89
C GLN A 227 -26.42 -1.81 -32.01
N PHE A 228 -26.11 -2.09 -33.27
CA PHE A 228 -26.89 -1.63 -34.43
C PHE A 228 -27.78 -2.72 -35.05
N VAL A 229 -27.42 -3.98 -34.82
CA VAL A 229 -28.04 -5.19 -35.36
C VAL A 229 -28.25 -6.18 -34.21
N PRO A 230 -29.35 -6.05 -33.46
CA PRO A 230 -29.62 -6.91 -32.32
C PRO A 230 -29.68 -8.39 -32.71
N ALA A 231 -29.26 -9.28 -31.82
CA ALA A 231 -29.31 -10.72 -32.08
C ALA A 231 -30.76 -11.19 -32.27
N GLU A 232 -30.97 -12.14 -33.20
CA GLU A 232 -32.28 -12.74 -33.49
C GLU A 232 -33.36 -11.71 -33.89
N SER A 233 -32.96 -10.57 -34.47
CA SER A 233 -33.85 -9.51 -34.91
C SER A 233 -34.16 -9.56 -36.41
N VAL A 234 -35.26 -8.92 -36.80
CA VAL A 234 -35.66 -8.77 -38.22
C VAL A 234 -34.95 -7.58 -38.85
N GLU A 235 -34.73 -7.63 -40.17
CA GLU A 235 -34.00 -6.62 -40.94
C GLU A 235 -34.54 -5.18 -40.74
N GLU A 236 -35.84 -5.01 -40.46
CA GLU A 236 -36.42 -3.67 -40.23
C GLU A 236 -35.96 -3.01 -38.92
N GLN A 237 -35.42 -3.79 -37.99
CA GLN A 237 -34.89 -3.30 -36.71
C GLN A 237 -33.41 -2.89 -36.81
N TRP A 238 -32.75 -3.13 -37.94
CA TRP A 238 -31.33 -2.91 -38.11
C TRP A 238 -31.01 -1.47 -38.50
N ASP A 239 -30.06 -0.85 -37.82
CA ASP A 239 -29.47 0.43 -38.25
C ASP A 239 -28.18 0.20 -39.04
N VAL A 240 -28.33 -0.35 -40.24
CA VAL A 240 -27.19 -0.67 -41.13
C VAL A 240 -26.45 0.60 -41.58
N LYS A 241 -27.17 1.73 -41.72
CA LYS A 241 -26.56 3.01 -42.10
C LYS A 241 -25.70 3.56 -40.98
N GLY A 242 -26.19 3.54 -39.74
CA GLY A 242 -25.42 3.93 -38.56
C GLY A 242 -24.19 3.04 -38.37
N LEU A 243 -24.34 1.73 -38.53
CA LEU A 243 -23.21 0.79 -38.49
C LEU A 243 -22.13 1.14 -39.52
N GLN A 244 -22.52 1.38 -40.78
CA GLN A 244 -21.57 1.76 -41.84
C GLN A 244 -20.81 3.05 -41.50
N GLN A 245 -21.52 4.07 -41.01
CA GLN A 245 -20.93 5.34 -40.64
C GLN A 245 -19.90 5.16 -39.51
N VAL A 246 -20.25 4.43 -38.45
CA VAL A 246 -19.32 4.21 -37.32
C VAL A 246 -18.10 3.39 -37.76
N LEU A 247 -18.29 2.37 -38.58
CA LEU A 247 -17.17 1.59 -39.14
C LEU A 247 -16.22 2.46 -39.96
N GLN A 248 -16.75 3.39 -40.76
CA GLN A 248 -15.92 4.29 -41.56
C GLN A 248 -15.24 5.38 -40.70
N ASP A 249 -16.01 6.08 -39.87
CA ASP A 249 -15.56 7.28 -39.16
C ASP A 249 -14.66 6.93 -37.95
N GLU A 250 -15.05 5.94 -37.15
CA GLU A 250 -14.32 5.57 -35.93
C GLU A 250 -13.27 4.49 -36.16
N TRP A 251 -13.56 3.52 -37.03
CA TRP A 251 -12.71 2.34 -37.23
C TRP A 251 -11.87 2.39 -38.51
N GLN A 252 -12.06 3.40 -39.36
CA GLN A 252 -11.39 3.54 -40.67
C GLN A 252 -11.59 2.32 -41.57
N LEU A 253 -12.71 1.62 -41.40
CA LEU A 253 -13.09 0.43 -42.15
C LEU A 253 -14.08 0.82 -43.24
N ASP A 254 -13.59 0.98 -44.47
CA ASP A 254 -14.42 1.33 -45.63
C ASP A 254 -15.07 0.07 -46.22
N ILE A 255 -16.20 -0.34 -45.64
CA ILE A 255 -17.03 -1.44 -46.14
C ILE A 255 -18.47 -0.99 -46.39
N ASP A 256 -19.04 -1.44 -47.51
CA ASP A 256 -20.39 -1.07 -47.92
C ASP A 256 -21.41 -2.12 -47.45
N VAL A 257 -21.68 -2.12 -46.14
CA VAL A 257 -22.66 -3.02 -45.52
C VAL A 257 -24.08 -2.74 -46.00
N VAL A 258 -24.39 -1.50 -46.38
CA VAL A 258 -25.70 -1.15 -46.94
C VAL A 258 -25.93 -1.84 -48.28
N LYS A 259 -24.95 -1.81 -49.19
CA LYS A 259 -25.06 -2.55 -50.47
C LYS A 259 -25.12 -4.06 -50.25
N LEU A 260 -24.41 -4.59 -49.25
CA LEU A 260 -24.44 -6.02 -48.93
C LEU A 260 -25.87 -6.46 -48.60
N VAL A 261 -26.54 -5.77 -47.67
CA VAL A 261 -27.92 -6.06 -47.25
C VAL A 261 -28.90 -5.84 -48.40
N GLN A 262 -28.74 -4.78 -49.19
CA GLN A 262 -29.64 -4.49 -50.32
C GLN A 262 -29.55 -5.51 -51.47
N ASN A 263 -28.38 -6.11 -51.69
CA ASN A 263 -28.17 -7.10 -52.75
C ASN A 263 -28.54 -8.52 -52.32
N ALA A 264 -28.65 -8.78 -51.01
CA ALA A 264 -29.03 -10.09 -50.49
C ALA A 264 -30.56 -10.27 -50.55
N SER A 265 -31.01 -11.46 -50.96
CA SER A 265 -32.45 -11.80 -50.94
C SER A 265 -32.98 -12.11 -49.53
N ALA A 266 -32.08 -12.55 -48.65
CA ALA A 266 -32.26 -12.74 -47.24
C ALA A 266 -30.85 -12.74 -46.62
N ILE A 267 -30.66 -11.97 -45.55
CA ILE A 267 -29.40 -11.97 -44.81
C ILE A 267 -29.71 -12.14 -43.33
N SER A 268 -28.99 -13.02 -42.66
CA SER A 268 -29.08 -13.18 -41.21
C SER A 268 -28.19 -12.17 -40.49
N ASP A 269 -28.55 -11.86 -39.25
CA ASP A 269 -27.73 -11.02 -38.37
C ASP A 269 -26.32 -11.61 -38.16
N HIS A 270 -26.23 -12.95 -38.14
CA HIS A 270 -24.96 -13.68 -38.06
C HIS A 270 -24.09 -13.53 -39.31
N GLU A 271 -24.66 -13.60 -40.50
CA GLU A 271 -23.90 -13.39 -41.75
C GLU A 271 -23.35 -11.96 -41.85
N LEU A 272 -24.12 -10.97 -41.40
CA LEU A 272 -23.65 -9.58 -41.35
C LEU A 272 -22.53 -9.39 -40.32
N LEU A 273 -22.65 -10.01 -39.15
CA LEU A 273 -21.60 -10.03 -38.13
C LEU A 273 -20.31 -10.67 -38.67
N ASP A 274 -20.40 -11.86 -39.26
CA ASP A 274 -19.25 -12.58 -39.81
C ASP A 274 -18.57 -11.79 -40.93
N TYR A 275 -19.35 -11.09 -41.76
CA TYR A 275 -18.82 -10.20 -42.80
C TYR A 275 -18.01 -9.05 -42.22
N VAL A 276 -18.53 -8.36 -41.19
CA VAL A 276 -17.84 -7.23 -40.54
C VAL A 276 -16.57 -7.70 -39.83
N VAL A 277 -16.63 -8.80 -39.08
CA VAL A 277 -15.46 -9.37 -38.39
C VAL A 277 -14.39 -9.80 -39.38
N SER A 278 -14.76 -10.47 -40.47
CA SER A 278 -13.83 -10.88 -41.54
C SER A 278 -13.18 -9.68 -42.23
N ALA A 279 -13.93 -8.59 -42.44
CA ALA A 279 -13.39 -7.36 -42.97
C ALA A 279 -12.40 -6.71 -42.00
N ALA A 280 -12.70 -6.68 -40.69
CA ALA A 280 -11.78 -6.20 -39.67
C ALA A 280 -10.49 -7.01 -39.61
N HIS A 281 -10.58 -8.35 -39.74
CA HIS A 281 -9.41 -9.25 -39.77
C HIS A 281 -8.53 -8.96 -40.99
N THR A 282 -9.16 -8.77 -42.14
CA THR A 282 -8.46 -8.45 -43.40
C THR A 282 -7.78 -7.08 -43.32
N HIS A 283 -8.46 -6.08 -42.76
CA HIS A 283 -7.90 -4.74 -42.57
C HIS A 283 -6.70 -4.75 -41.62
N PHE A 284 -6.81 -5.47 -40.51
CA PHE A 284 -5.72 -5.63 -39.56
C PHE A 284 -4.52 -6.35 -40.18
N LYS A 285 -4.76 -7.45 -40.90
CA LYS A 285 -3.71 -8.21 -41.59
C LYS A 285 -2.97 -7.35 -42.62
N ALA A 286 -3.67 -6.52 -43.39
CA ALA A 286 -3.05 -5.61 -44.34
C ALA A 286 -2.07 -4.63 -43.66
N LYS A 287 -2.33 -4.23 -42.41
CA LYS A 287 -1.40 -3.41 -41.62
C LYS A 287 -0.19 -4.21 -41.14
N LEU A 288 -0.41 -5.43 -40.64
CA LEU A 288 0.67 -6.34 -40.26
C LEU A 288 1.63 -6.61 -41.42
N ASP A 289 1.10 -6.84 -42.62
CA ASP A 289 1.88 -7.11 -43.82
C ASP A 289 2.71 -5.89 -44.27
N LEU A 290 2.24 -4.67 -44.02
CA LEU A 290 2.93 -3.42 -44.39
C LEU A 290 4.12 -3.10 -43.47
N VAL A 291 3.98 -3.40 -42.19
CA VAL A 291 4.98 -3.06 -41.15
C VAL A 291 5.96 -4.21 -40.90
N GLY A 292 5.46 -5.45 -40.92
CA GLY A 292 6.15 -6.64 -40.45
C GLY A 292 5.72 -7.06 -39.04
N ALA A 293 5.54 -8.38 -38.86
CA ALA A 293 4.97 -8.97 -37.64
C ALA A 293 5.78 -8.69 -36.38
N ASP A 294 7.11 -8.78 -36.44
CA ASP A 294 7.97 -8.67 -35.24
C ASP A 294 7.93 -7.27 -34.60
N SER A 295 7.94 -6.22 -35.43
CA SER A 295 7.88 -4.83 -34.95
C SER A 295 6.49 -4.48 -34.44
N PHE A 296 5.45 -4.99 -35.10
CA PHE A 296 4.07 -4.76 -34.68
C PHE A 296 3.74 -5.48 -33.36
N MET A 297 4.30 -6.68 -33.13
CA MET A 297 4.09 -7.41 -31.87
C MET A 297 4.60 -6.65 -30.64
N GLN A 298 5.76 -5.97 -30.75
CA GLN A 298 6.25 -5.13 -29.64
C GLN A 298 5.28 -3.98 -29.36
N PHE A 299 4.73 -3.37 -30.41
CA PHE A 299 3.72 -2.32 -30.29
C PHE A 299 2.41 -2.83 -29.66
N GLU A 300 1.91 -4.00 -30.09
CA GLU A 300 0.73 -4.64 -29.49
C GLU A 300 0.90 -4.89 -27.99
N ARG A 301 2.05 -5.45 -27.60
CA ARG A 301 2.40 -5.72 -26.21
C ARG A 301 2.37 -4.44 -25.38
N MET A 302 2.98 -3.38 -25.89
CA MET A 302 3.06 -2.10 -25.21
C MET A 302 1.68 -1.45 -25.06
N VAL A 303 0.88 -1.44 -26.12
CA VAL A 303 -0.50 -0.91 -26.09
C VAL A 303 -1.37 -1.68 -25.09
N LEU A 304 -1.28 -3.01 -25.08
CA LEU A 304 -1.99 -3.87 -24.11
C LEU A 304 -1.61 -3.53 -22.66
N LEU A 305 -0.30 -3.51 -22.37
CA LEU A 305 0.18 -3.26 -21.01
C LEU A 305 -0.21 -1.87 -20.53
N GLN A 306 -0.07 -0.85 -21.38
CA GLN A 306 -0.43 0.51 -21.02
C GLN A 306 -1.94 0.68 -20.81
N SER A 307 -2.78 0.09 -21.67
CA SER A 307 -4.22 0.19 -21.51
C SER A 307 -4.68 -0.52 -20.24
N ILE A 308 -4.14 -1.71 -19.93
CA ILE A 308 -4.39 -2.40 -18.65
C ILE A 308 -3.94 -1.54 -17.46
N ASP A 309 -2.72 -1.02 -17.48
CA ASP A 309 -2.16 -0.25 -16.36
C ASP A 309 -2.90 1.09 -16.15
N SER A 310 -3.40 1.71 -17.22
CA SER A 310 -4.22 2.93 -17.12
C SER A 310 -5.57 2.65 -16.50
N HIS A 311 -6.35 1.74 -17.09
CA HIS A 311 -7.69 1.47 -16.61
C HIS A 311 -7.68 0.79 -15.23
N TRP A 312 -6.66 0.00 -14.89
CA TRP A 312 -6.50 -0.56 -13.55
C TRP A 312 -6.33 0.52 -12.48
N ARG A 313 -5.60 1.61 -12.77
CA ARG A 313 -5.48 2.75 -11.84
C ARG A 313 -6.82 3.46 -11.64
N ASP A 314 -7.56 3.67 -12.72
CA ASP A 314 -8.89 4.29 -12.66
C ASP A 314 -9.87 3.40 -11.87
N HIS A 315 -9.79 2.08 -12.05
CA HIS A 315 -10.57 1.10 -11.30
C HIS A 315 -10.24 1.13 -9.80
N LEU A 316 -8.96 1.20 -9.42
CA LEU A 316 -8.57 1.33 -8.01
C LEU A 316 -9.15 2.60 -7.37
N SER A 317 -9.10 3.73 -8.09
CA SER A 317 -9.73 4.98 -7.67
C SER A 317 -11.26 4.84 -7.50
N ALA A 318 -11.92 4.18 -8.45
CA ALA A 318 -13.35 3.90 -8.38
C ALA A 318 -13.73 3.00 -7.19
N LEU A 319 -12.93 1.98 -6.88
CA LEU A 319 -13.11 1.12 -5.71
C LEU A 319 -12.97 1.89 -4.39
N ASP A 320 -12.01 2.82 -4.31
CA ASP A 320 -11.83 3.66 -3.12
C ASP A 320 -13.03 4.58 -2.88
N TYR A 321 -13.56 5.21 -3.93
CA TYR A 321 -14.80 6.00 -3.83
C TYR A 321 -16.01 5.13 -3.46
N LEU A 322 -16.14 3.95 -4.08
CA LEU A 322 -17.20 3.01 -3.78
C LEU A 322 -17.15 2.59 -2.30
N ARG A 323 -15.97 2.28 -1.78
CA ARG A 323 -15.76 1.89 -0.38
C ARG A 323 -16.20 2.99 0.60
N GLN A 324 -15.94 4.26 0.30
CA GLN A 324 -16.38 5.37 1.14
C GLN A 324 -17.92 5.54 1.12
N GLY A 325 -18.56 5.35 -0.03
CA GLY A 325 -20.00 5.54 -0.21
C GLY A 325 -20.88 4.35 0.20
N ILE A 326 -20.35 3.12 0.17
CA ILE A 326 -21.18 1.91 0.29
C ILE A 326 -21.92 1.78 1.62
N HIS A 327 -21.40 2.40 2.68
CA HIS A 327 -22.04 2.40 4.00
C HIS A 327 -23.45 3.02 3.98
N LEU A 328 -23.73 3.92 3.02
CA LEU A 328 -25.07 4.50 2.83
C LEU A 328 -26.11 3.45 2.41
N ARG A 329 -25.71 2.35 1.76
CA ARG A 329 -26.62 1.23 1.43
C ARG A 329 -27.17 0.55 2.68
N GLY A 330 -26.48 0.69 3.82
CA GLY A 330 -26.94 0.20 5.11
C GLY A 330 -28.26 0.82 5.57
N TYR A 331 -28.58 2.05 5.14
CA TYR A 331 -29.88 2.68 5.45
C TYR A 331 -31.05 1.94 4.82
N ALA A 332 -30.83 1.25 3.69
CA ALA A 332 -31.82 0.41 3.03
C ALA A 332 -31.83 -1.04 3.56
N GLN A 333 -31.23 -1.29 4.73
CA GLN A 333 -31.10 -2.63 5.33
C GLN A 333 -30.37 -3.66 4.46
N LYS A 334 -29.65 -3.21 3.42
CA LYS A 334 -28.77 -4.05 2.63
C LYS A 334 -27.42 -4.18 3.32
N GLN A 335 -26.80 -5.35 3.20
CA GLN A 335 -25.47 -5.58 3.75
C GLN A 335 -24.41 -4.87 2.88
N PRO A 336 -23.72 -3.82 3.39
CA PRO A 336 -22.80 -3.02 2.57
C PRO A 336 -21.69 -3.84 1.91
N LYS A 337 -21.18 -4.85 2.61
CA LYS A 337 -20.14 -5.75 2.09
C LYS A 337 -20.57 -6.50 0.82
N GLN A 338 -21.79 -7.04 0.81
CA GLN A 338 -22.26 -7.81 -0.35
C GLN A 338 -22.53 -6.88 -1.53
N GLU A 339 -23.08 -5.70 -1.27
CA GLU A 339 -23.27 -4.66 -2.29
C GLU A 339 -21.92 -4.18 -2.85
N TYR A 340 -20.92 -3.94 -1.99
CA TYR A 340 -19.55 -3.61 -2.41
C TYR A 340 -19.00 -4.68 -3.34
N LYS A 341 -19.07 -5.96 -2.95
CA LYS A 341 -18.54 -7.06 -3.75
C LYS A 341 -19.23 -7.16 -5.12
N ARG A 342 -20.56 -6.96 -5.17
CA ARG A 342 -21.32 -6.97 -6.43
C ARG A 342 -20.92 -5.80 -7.33
N GLU A 343 -21.00 -4.56 -6.82
CA GLU A 343 -20.67 -3.35 -7.57
C GLU A 343 -19.19 -3.35 -8.00
N ALA A 344 -18.27 -3.83 -7.14
CA ALA A 344 -16.86 -3.98 -7.49
C ALA A 344 -16.60 -5.00 -8.61
N PHE A 345 -17.41 -6.07 -8.70
CA PHE A 345 -17.32 -7.05 -9.79
C PHE A 345 -17.89 -6.48 -11.09
N GLU A 346 -18.99 -5.72 -11.03
CA GLU A 346 -19.54 -5.00 -12.18
C GLU A 346 -18.53 -3.99 -12.75
N LEU A 347 -17.90 -3.18 -11.89
CA LEU A 347 -16.83 -2.25 -12.28
C LEU A 347 -15.64 -2.98 -12.89
N PHE A 348 -15.29 -4.16 -12.36
CA PHE A 348 -14.20 -4.96 -12.92
C PHE A 348 -14.53 -5.52 -14.30
N GLY A 349 -15.78 -5.91 -14.57
CA GLY A 349 -16.22 -6.25 -15.92
C GLY A 349 -16.09 -5.08 -16.89
N GLN A 350 -16.57 -3.89 -16.48
CA GLN A 350 -16.46 -2.66 -17.28
C GLN A 350 -15.01 -2.26 -17.57
N LEU A 351 -14.10 -2.48 -16.60
CA LEU A 351 -12.66 -2.32 -16.78
C LEU A 351 -12.16 -3.20 -17.94
N LEU A 352 -12.48 -4.49 -17.92
CA LEU A 352 -12.03 -5.43 -18.96
C LEU A 352 -12.59 -5.08 -20.35
N ASP A 353 -13.85 -4.66 -20.41
CA ASP A 353 -14.47 -4.19 -21.66
C ASP A 353 -13.84 -2.89 -22.17
N SER A 354 -13.49 -1.97 -21.27
CA SER A 354 -12.81 -0.72 -21.63
C SER A 354 -11.42 -0.99 -22.19
N VAL A 355 -10.65 -1.88 -21.55
CA VAL A 355 -9.34 -2.32 -22.04
C VAL A 355 -9.47 -2.98 -23.42
N LYS A 356 -10.42 -3.90 -23.60
CA LYS A 356 -10.68 -4.55 -24.90
C LYS A 356 -10.91 -3.52 -25.99
N ASN A 357 -11.86 -2.60 -25.76
CA ASN A 357 -12.25 -1.60 -26.75
C ASN A 357 -11.12 -0.62 -27.06
N ASP A 358 -10.42 -0.14 -26.04
CA ASP A 358 -9.31 0.83 -26.18
C ASP A 358 -8.13 0.22 -26.95
N VAL A 359 -7.72 -1.00 -26.59
CA VAL A 359 -6.65 -1.73 -27.29
C VAL A 359 -7.03 -1.96 -28.75
N THR A 360 -8.21 -2.52 -29.03
CA THR A 360 -8.63 -2.77 -30.42
C THR A 360 -8.72 -1.46 -31.20
N LYS A 361 -9.24 -0.38 -30.61
CA LYS A 361 -9.36 0.93 -31.26
C LYS A 361 -8.00 1.52 -31.60
N ILE A 362 -7.04 1.51 -30.68
CA ILE A 362 -5.68 2.00 -30.94
C ILE A 362 -5.03 1.21 -32.07
N LEU A 363 -5.07 -0.13 -32.01
CA LEU A 363 -4.45 -0.99 -33.01
C LEU A 363 -5.11 -0.88 -34.40
N MET A 364 -6.43 -0.72 -34.45
CA MET A 364 -7.17 -0.57 -35.70
C MET A 364 -7.07 0.83 -36.32
N THR A 365 -6.79 1.88 -35.55
CA THR A 365 -6.79 3.26 -36.07
C THR A 365 -5.40 3.86 -36.27
N VAL A 366 -4.35 3.28 -35.69
CA VAL A 366 -2.97 3.74 -35.85
C VAL A 366 -2.58 3.76 -37.34
N ARG A 367 -1.96 4.86 -37.77
CA ARG A 367 -1.45 5.05 -39.14
C ARG A 367 0.07 4.95 -39.10
N ILE A 368 0.59 3.79 -39.50
CA ILE A 368 2.02 3.52 -39.55
C ILE A 368 2.39 3.30 -41.01
N GLN A 369 3.41 4.03 -41.49
CA GLN A 369 3.94 3.87 -42.84
C GLN A 369 5.30 3.18 -42.86
N SER A 370 6.01 3.12 -41.71
CA SER A 370 7.30 2.44 -41.58
C SER A 370 7.53 1.86 -40.17
N PRO A 371 8.41 0.86 -40.02
CA PRO A 371 8.79 0.31 -38.70
C PRO A 371 9.39 1.36 -37.74
N GLU A 372 10.10 2.37 -38.27
CA GLU A 372 10.68 3.46 -37.45
C GLU A 372 9.60 4.34 -36.81
N GLN A 373 8.51 4.61 -37.53
CA GLN A 373 7.37 5.36 -36.99
C GLN A 373 6.64 4.59 -35.88
N LEU A 374 6.72 3.26 -35.89
CA LEU A 374 6.14 2.42 -34.85
C LEU A 374 6.88 2.51 -33.53
N VAL A 375 8.21 2.47 -33.58
CA VAL A 375 9.04 2.65 -32.39
C VAL A 375 8.81 4.04 -31.80
N GLN A 376 8.73 5.08 -32.65
CA GLN A 376 8.41 6.42 -32.18
C GLN A 376 7.00 6.53 -31.57
N ALA A 377 5.99 5.88 -32.17
CA ALA A 377 4.65 5.84 -31.61
C ALA A 377 4.60 5.07 -30.27
N ALA A 378 5.40 4.02 -30.14
CA ALA A 378 5.58 3.29 -28.90
C ALA A 378 6.19 4.20 -27.81
N ASP A 379 7.31 4.86 -28.12
CA ASP A 379 7.99 5.81 -27.23
C ASP A 379 7.07 6.98 -26.82
N ASP A 380 6.27 7.52 -27.74
CA ASP A 380 5.32 8.61 -27.45
C ASP A 380 4.22 8.19 -26.46
N ILE A 381 3.76 6.94 -26.57
CA ILE A 381 2.73 6.40 -25.69
C ILE A 381 3.34 6.07 -24.31
N GLU A 382 4.57 5.53 -24.26
CA GLU A 382 5.32 5.29 -23.02
C GLU A 382 5.66 6.60 -22.30
N THR A 383 6.20 7.59 -23.00
CA THR A 383 6.50 8.91 -22.41
C THR A 383 5.24 9.62 -21.92
N ARG A 384 4.09 9.45 -22.55
CA ARG A 384 2.80 9.94 -22.02
C ARG A 384 2.43 9.24 -20.72
N ALA A 385 2.74 7.96 -20.56
CA ALA A 385 2.53 7.25 -19.30
C ALA A 385 3.48 7.74 -18.20
N GLU A 386 4.75 7.96 -18.54
CA GLU A 386 5.78 8.46 -17.61
C GLU A 386 5.52 9.92 -17.19
N ASN A 387 4.99 10.75 -18.10
CA ASN A 387 4.64 12.15 -17.82
C ASN A 387 3.38 12.31 -16.96
N ILE A 388 2.76 11.22 -16.49
CA ILE A 388 1.76 11.26 -15.41
C ILE A 388 2.49 11.37 -14.05
N ALA A 389 3.40 12.35 -13.96
CA ALA A 389 4.11 12.70 -12.74
C ALA A 389 3.22 13.61 -11.90
N ASN A 390 2.21 13.04 -11.23
CA ASN A 390 1.48 13.62 -10.09
C ASN A 390 0.57 12.58 -9.41
N VAL A 391 1.01 11.32 -9.31
CA VAL A 391 0.29 10.31 -8.53
C VAL A 391 0.54 10.58 -7.05
N THR A 392 -0.50 11.01 -6.35
CA THR A 392 -0.46 11.24 -4.90
C THR A 392 -0.75 9.92 -4.21
N TYR A 393 0.29 9.24 -3.70
CA TYR A 393 0.09 8.02 -2.94
C TYR A 393 -0.41 8.40 -1.54
N SER A 394 -1.62 7.99 -1.20
CA SER A 394 -2.17 8.14 0.16
C SER A 394 -2.07 6.79 0.85
N ALA A 395 -1.07 6.61 1.70
CA ALA A 395 -0.96 5.43 2.56
C ALA A 395 -1.22 5.83 4.02
N PRO A 396 -1.90 4.99 4.82
CA PRO A 396 -1.98 5.20 6.25
C PRO A 396 -0.59 4.98 6.87
N THR A 397 -0.12 5.95 7.64
CA THR A 397 1.05 5.78 8.52
C THR A 397 0.72 4.81 9.66
N GLU A 398 1.74 4.27 10.34
CA GLU A 398 1.54 3.41 11.51
C GLU A 398 0.75 4.09 12.66
N THR A 399 0.60 5.42 12.61
CA THR A 399 -0.19 6.24 13.54
C THR A 399 -1.62 6.53 13.07
N GLY A 400 -2.01 6.12 11.86
CA GLY A 400 -3.35 6.32 11.31
C GLY A 400 -3.60 7.68 10.66
N GLU A 401 -2.55 8.50 10.48
CA GLU A 401 -2.62 9.76 9.71
C GLU A 401 -2.31 9.53 8.23
N VAL A 402 -2.92 10.33 7.35
CA VAL A 402 -2.71 10.27 5.90
C VAL A 402 -1.42 11.02 5.55
N GLU A 403 -0.40 10.31 5.10
CA GLU A 403 0.77 10.94 4.45
C GLU A 403 0.58 10.89 2.94
N THR A 404 0.70 12.04 2.29
CA THR A 404 0.73 12.18 0.83
C THR A 404 2.17 12.33 0.38
N THR A 405 2.76 11.29 -0.21
CA THR A 405 4.08 11.36 -0.84
C THR A 405 3.93 11.42 -2.35
N VAL A 406 4.47 12.47 -2.97
CA VAL A 406 4.60 12.57 -4.43
C VAL A 406 5.87 11.81 -4.82
N ALA A 407 5.73 10.73 -5.59
CA ALA A 407 6.87 9.99 -6.09
C ALA A 407 7.57 10.79 -7.19
N ALA A 408 8.71 11.40 -6.88
CA ALA A 408 9.63 11.94 -7.87
C ALA A 408 10.74 10.91 -8.11
N HIS A 409 10.74 10.27 -9.28
CA HIS A 409 11.90 9.52 -9.76
C HIS A 409 12.22 9.90 -11.19
N GLY A 410 13.49 10.26 -11.43
CA GLY A 410 14.10 10.16 -12.75
C GLY A 410 14.08 11.39 -13.66
N SER A 411 14.56 12.57 -13.22
CA SER A 411 15.22 13.47 -14.16
C SER A 411 16.56 13.94 -13.60
N THR A 412 17.63 13.39 -14.17
CA THR A 412 19.00 13.91 -14.06
C THR A 412 19.09 15.23 -14.82
N GLY A 413 18.59 16.29 -14.19
CA GLY A 413 18.81 17.67 -14.61
C GLY A 413 19.02 18.50 -13.36
N ALA A 414 20.24 18.98 -13.16
CA ALA A 414 20.62 19.83 -12.03
C ALA A 414 19.75 21.10 -12.01
N SER A 415 18.61 21.04 -11.30
CA SER A 415 17.91 22.23 -10.82
C SER A 415 18.16 22.30 -9.32
N SER A 416 18.89 23.33 -8.94
CA SER A 416 19.22 23.65 -7.56
C SER A 416 17.90 23.80 -6.79
N GLY A 417 17.77 23.08 -5.67
CA GLY A 417 16.59 23.08 -4.79
C GLY A 417 16.35 24.44 -4.14
N ILE A 418 15.91 25.40 -4.94
CA ILE A 418 15.60 26.76 -4.52
C ILE A 418 14.08 26.88 -4.50
N ASP A 419 13.54 26.98 -3.29
CA ASP A 419 12.11 27.20 -3.06
C ASP A 419 11.72 28.64 -3.46
N PHE A 420 10.91 28.77 -4.51
CA PHE A 420 10.41 30.06 -5.01
C PHE A 420 9.10 30.50 -4.34
N SER A 421 8.49 29.67 -3.48
CA SER A 421 7.15 29.90 -2.91
C SER A 421 7.05 31.14 -2.02
N ARG A 422 8.19 31.63 -1.50
CA ARG A 422 8.26 32.78 -0.58
C ARG A 422 8.81 34.08 -1.21
N THR A 423 9.06 34.11 -2.51
CA THR A 423 9.65 35.30 -3.17
C THR A 423 8.57 36.24 -3.69
N GLY A 424 8.56 37.49 -3.23
CA GLY A 424 7.65 38.52 -3.71
C GLY A 424 7.94 38.94 -5.15
N ARG A 425 6.90 39.36 -5.90
CA ARG A 425 6.97 39.67 -7.34
C ARG A 425 8.01 40.74 -7.71
N ASN A 426 8.38 41.63 -6.77
CA ASN A 426 9.36 42.70 -6.95
C ASN A 426 10.73 42.41 -6.30
N ASP A 427 10.90 41.29 -5.61
CA ASP A 427 12.14 40.91 -4.93
C ASP A 427 13.19 40.40 -5.92
N ALA A 428 14.45 40.37 -5.49
CA ALA A 428 15.53 39.78 -6.27
C ALA A 428 15.26 38.28 -6.47
N CYS A 429 15.44 37.80 -7.70
CA CYS A 429 15.17 36.40 -8.03
C CYS A 429 16.16 35.46 -7.32
N PRO A 430 15.70 34.45 -6.56
CA PRO A 430 16.55 33.53 -5.79
C PRO A 430 17.52 32.70 -6.63
N CYS A 431 17.32 32.63 -7.94
CA CYS A 431 18.20 31.96 -8.89
C CYS A 431 19.56 32.68 -9.11
N GLY A 432 19.84 33.78 -8.38
CA GLY A 432 21.10 34.52 -8.50
C GLY A 432 21.24 35.39 -9.75
N SER A 433 20.17 35.60 -10.52
CA SER A 433 20.24 36.32 -11.81
C SER A 433 20.36 37.85 -11.70
N GLY A 434 20.32 38.40 -10.49
CA GLY A 434 20.34 39.86 -10.23
C GLY A 434 19.10 40.62 -10.72
N LYS A 435 18.13 39.93 -11.36
CA LYS A 435 16.88 40.51 -11.87
C LYS A 435 15.75 40.36 -10.84
N LYS A 436 14.76 41.26 -10.88
CA LYS A 436 13.52 41.11 -10.11
C LYS A 436 12.75 39.86 -10.56
N PHE A 437 12.09 39.17 -9.64
CA PHE A 437 11.40 37.89 -9.89
C PHE A 437 10.45 37.95 -11.11
N LYS A 438 9.65 39.03 -11.25
CA LYS A 438 8.76 39.26 -12.40
C LYS A 438 9.42 39.34 -13.78
N HIS A 439 10.73 39.60 -13.84
CA HIS A 439 11.51 39.68 -15.08
C HIS A 439 12.40 38.45 -15.30
N CYS A 440 12.26 37.42 -14.46
CA CYS A 440 13.00 36.18 -14.51
C CYS A 440 12.01 35.00 -14.40
N HIS A 441 12.04 34.21 -13.33
CA HIS A 441 11.19 33.03 -13.15
C HIS A 441 9.70 33.34 -12.92
N GLY A 442 9.33 34.59 -12.64
CA GLY A 442 7.95 35.07 -12.54
C GLY A 442 7.43 35.75 -13.82
N LYS A 443 8.10 35.57 -14.96
CA LYS A 443 7.66 36.12 -16.24
C LYS A 443 6.52 35.26 -16.80
N LEU A 444 5.30 35.80 -16.79
CA LEU A 444 4.17 35.20 -17.51
C LEU A 444 4.45 35.32 -19.01
N ALA A 445 4.30 34.21 -19.74
CA ALA A 445 4.39 34.17 -21.19
C ALA A 445 3.21 34.91 -21.84
#